data_AF-A0AAZ3Q6H6-F1
#
_entry.id   AF-A0AAZ3Q6H6-F1
#
_cell.length_a   1.000
_cell.length_b   1.000
_cell.length_c   1.000
_cell.angle_alpha   90.00
_cell.angle_beta   90.00
_cell.angle_gamma   90.00
#
_symmetry.space_group_name_H-M   'P 1'
#
loop_
_entity.id
_entity.type
_entity.pdbx_description
1 polymer ?
#
loop_
_entity_poly.entity_id
_entity_poly.type
_entity_poly.pdbx_seq_one_letter_code
_entity_poly.pdbx_strand_id
1 'polypeptide(L)'
;MSSPSQKTQKPETVRIITRDLIRDLKIPSKDPSGLSVFLHPTEIERITTASRVSTKEELEAMLEVQRREREAAMDAAEDRKAHISQADMSCQKNQDLSELEAEAKERAQYLLERANAMRMEQEDEVKKLNELILDAHCHALRDAQILERLQILAELQDEERRLDAMMEVDHRRALEALEQIDELRKHQRIQGNQLIINQIEERLEDRMLQNEMKEHEGQQMLENLERMQMEELEVLLARDKSLCTVHHSYSQAYVFPL
;
A
#
# COMPACT_ATOMS: atom_id res chain seq x y z
N MET A 1 -16.12 -68.98 71.59
CA MET A 1 -16.62 -70.37 71.67
C MET A 1 -16.49 -70.84 73.11
N SER A 2 -17.57 -71.43 73.61
CA SER A 2 -17.90 -71.73 75.01
C SER A 2 -17.13 -72.93 75.58
N SER A 3 -16.76 -72.89 76.86
CA SER A 3 -16.36 -74.07 77.65
C SER A 3 -17.25 -74.16 78.90
N PRO A 4 -17.98 -75.27 79.12
CA PRO A 4 -18.98 -75.37 80.19
C PRO A 4 -18.41 -75.82 81.55
N SER A 5 -19.10 -75.36 82.59
CA SER A 5 -18.94 -75.66 84.02
C SER A 5 -19.13 -77.15 84.35
N GLN A 6 -18.31 -77.71 85.24
CA GLN A 6 -18.57 -78.98 85.92
C GLN A 6 -18.71 -78.78 87.43
N LYS A 7 -19.85 -79.23 87.96
CA LYS A 7 -20.28 -79.14 89.36
C LYS A 7 -19.66 -80.27 90.20
N THR A 8 -19.30 -79.93 91.43
CA THR A 8 -18.80 -80.82 92.50
C THR A 8 -19.91 -81.72 93.08
N GLN A 9 -19.70 -83.04 93.11
CA GLN A 9 -20.56 -84.00 93.83
C GLN A 9 -19.91 -84.42 95.16
N LYS A 10 -20.70 -84.49 96.24
CA LYS A 10 -20.26 -84.82 97.60
C LYS A 10 -20.32 -86.36 97.83
N PRO A 11 -19.34 -86.98 98.52
CA PRO A 11 -19.30 -88.43 98.76
C PRO A 11 -20.23 -88.87 99.90
N GLU A 12 -20.92 -90.01 99.72
CA GLU A 12 -21.76 -90.66 100.72
C GLU A 12 -20.91 -91.29 101.86
N THR A 13 -21.40 -91.17 103.10
CA THR A 13 -20.75 -91.66 104.33
C THR A 13 -21.73 -92.51 105.13
N VAL A 14 -21.28 -93.67 105.63
CA VAL A 14 -22.07 -94.54 106.51
C VAL A 14 -21.53 -94.44 107.95
N ARG A 15 -22.44 -94.25 108.91
CA ARG A 15 -22.14 -94.07 110.34
C ARG A 15 -22.21 -95.39 111.10
N ILE A 16 -21.13 -95.76 111.79
CA ILE A 16 -21.08 -96.95 112.65
C ILE A 16 -20.89 -96.48 114.10
N ILE A 17 -21.76 -96.95 115.00
CA ILE A 17 -21.79 -96.56 116.43
C ILE A 17 -21.40 -97.78 117.28
N THR A 18 -20.29 -97.69 118.02
CA THR A 18 -19.89 -98.65 119.05
C THR A 18 -19.55 -97.92 120.35
N ARG A 19 -19.67 -98.60 121.50
CA ARG A 19 -19.91 -98.00 122.84
C ARG A 19 -18.96 -96.88 123.31
N ASP A 20 -17.75 -96.72 122.75
CA ASP A 20 -16.84 -95.63 123.14
C ASP A 20 -16.27 -94.77 121.99
N LEU A 21 -16.74 -94.92 120.74
CA LEU A 21 -16.35 -94.01 119.64
C LEU A 21 -17.31 -94.10 118.43
N ILE A 22 -17.77 -92.93 117.93
CA ILE A 22 -18.51 -92.79 116.66
C ILE A 22 -17.52 -92.40 115.56
N ARG A 23 -17.50 -93.15 114.46
CA ARG A 23 -16.61 -92.88 113.31
C ARG A 23 -17.41 -92.90 112.01
N ASP A 24 -17.17 -91.89 111.17
CA ASP A 24 -17.78 -91.75 109.85
C ASP A 24 -16.80 -92.30 108.80
N LEU A 25 -17.11 -93.45 108.18
CA LEU A 25 -16.27 -94.09 107.16
C LEU A 25 -16.80 -93.76 105.76
N LYS A 26 -15.94 -93.20 104.90
CA LYS A 26 -16.20 -93.00 103.46
C LYS A 26 -15.96 -94.30 102.71
N ILE A 27 -16.95 -94.78 101.96
CA ILE A 27 -16.84 -95.97 101.11
C ILE A 27 -16.20 -95.55 99.78
N PRO A 28 -15.07 -96.16 99.36
CA PRO A 28 -14.48 -95.91 98.04
C PRO A 28 -15.35 -96.55 96.93
N SER A 29 -15.88 -95.73 96.04
CA SER A 29 -16.51 -96.16 94.78
C SER A 29 -15.46 -96.63 93.77
N LYS A 30 -15.75 -97.72 93.04
CA LYS A 30 -14.91 -98.25 91.96
C LYS A 30 -14.83 -97.26 90.78
N ASP A 31 -13.59 -96.94 90.42
CA ASP A 31 -13.10 -96.37 89.15
C ASP A 31 -13.74 -95.07 88.62
N PRO A 32 -13.10 -93.91 88.87
CA PRO A 32 -13.51 -92.63 88.31
C PRO A 32 -12.65 -92.26 87.09
N SER A 33 -13.06 -92.65 85.87
CA SER A 33 -12.77 -91.91 84.62
C SER A 33 -13.43 -92.51 83.37
N GLY A 34 -14.76 -92.43 83.28
CA GLY A 34 -15.51 -92.68 82.04
C GLY A 34 -15.40 -91.54 81.01
N LEU A 35 -14.19 -91.25 80.50
CA LEU A 35 -13.98 -90.27 79.41
C LEU A 35 -13.25 -90.93 78.22
N SER A 36 -13.94 -91.78 77.46
CA SER A 36 -13.48 -92.20 76.13
C SER A 36 -14.02 -91.22 75.08
N VAL A 37 -13.20 -90.26 74.66
CA VAL A 37 -13.53 -89.32 73.56
C VAL A 37 -13.09 -89.94 72.23
N PHE A 38 -14.03 -90.21 71.32
CA PHE A 38 -13.71 -90.59 69.94
C PHE A 38 -13.23 -89.35 69.17
N LEU A 39 -11.92 -89.24 68.96
CA LEU A 39 -11.31 -88.13 68.26
C LEU A 39 -11.17 -88.47 66.76
N HIS A 40 -11.56 -87.55 65.86
CA HIS A 40 -11.35 -87.68 64.41
C HIS A 40 -9.85 -87.56 64.09
N PRO A 41 -9.28 -88.28 63.11
CA PRO A 41 -7.82 -88.27 62.85
C PRO A 41 -7.23 -86.86 62.66
N THR A 42 -7.92 -85.94 61.99
CA THR A 42 -7.47 -84.53 61.88
C THR A 42 -7.48 -83.77 63.21
N GLU A 43 -8.38 -84.11 64.13
CA GLU A 43 -8.45 -83.54 65.48
C GLU A 43 -7.39 -84.17 66.38
N ILE A 44 -7.12 -85.48 66.22
CA ILE A 44 -5.97 -86.17 66.82
C ILE A 44 -4.67 -85.54 66.33
N GLU A 45 -4.51 -85.28 65.04
CA GLU A 45 -3.34 -84.60 64.47
C GLU A 45 -3.21 -83.16 64.97
N ARG A 46 -4.31 -82.39 65.04
CA ARG A 46 -4.29 -81.03 65.62
C ARG A 46 -3.92 -81.04 67.10
N ILE A 47 -4.48 -81.97 67.88
CA ILE A 47 -4.19 -82.10 69.31
C ILE A 47 -2.77 -82.61 69.51
N THR A 48 -2.29 -83.59 68.75
CA THR A 48 -0.91 -84.10 68.85
C THR A 48 0.13 -83.10 68.37
N THR A 49 -0.16 -82.28 67.35
CA THR A 49 0.71 -81.17 66.92
C THR A 49 0.68 -79.99 67.89
N ALA A 50 -0.48 -79.67 68.49
CA ALA A 50 -0.61 -78.60 69.49
C ALA A 50 -0.15 -79.02 70.91
N SER A 51 -0.22 -80.31 71.26
CA SER A 51 0.24 -80.86 72.54
C SER A 51 1.70 -81.28 72.50
N ARG A 52 2.30 -81.40 71.31
CA ARG A 52 3.75 -81.51 71.15
C ARG A 52 4.35 -80.23 71.74
N VAL A 53 5.03 -80.38 72.88
CA VAL A 53 5.78 -79.29 73.50
C VAL A 53 6.88 -78.92 72.52
N SER A 54 6.67 -77.83 71.80
CA SER A 54 7.66 -77.29 70.87
C SER A 54 8.96 -77.08 71.64
N THR A 55 10.04 -77.60 71.07
CA THR A 55 11.38 -77.33 71.61
C THR A 55 11.63 -75.82 71.52
N LYS A 56 12.48 -75.26 72.38
CA LYS A 56 12.78 -73.82 72.37
C LYS A 56 13.17 -73.34 70.97
N GLU A 57 13.92 -74.17 70.25
CA GLU A 57 14.38 -73.97 68.89
C GLU A 57 13.24 -73.87 67.86
N GLU A 58 12.17 -74.69 67.98
CA GLU A 58 11.02 -74.65 67.06
C GLU A 58 10.15 -73.40 67.26
N LEU A 59 10.00 -72.94 68.51
CA LEU A 59 9.27 -71.72 68.87
C LEU A 59 10.02 -70.46 68.41
N GLU A 60 11.34 -70.47 68.57
CA GLU A 60 12.24 -69.44 68.06
C GLU A 60 12.21 -69.39 66.52
N ALA A 61 12.25 -70.55 65.85
CA ALA A 61 12.13 -70.61 64.39
C ALA A 61 10.78 -70.06 63.87
N MET A 62 9.66 -70.35 64.52
CA MET A 62 8.35 -69.79 64.12
C MET A 62 8.26 -68.27 64.34
N LEU A 63 8.81 -67.77 65.45
CA LEU A 63 8.89 -66.33 65.71
C LEU A 63 9.81 -65.62 64.71
N GLU A 64 10.92 -66.24 64.33
CA GLU A 64 11.81 -65.74 63.29
C GLU A 64 11.12 -65.71 61.93
N VAL A 65 10.35 -66.73 61.55
CA VAL A 65 9.57 -66.74 60.30
C VAL A 65 8.53 -65.62 60.31
N GLN A 66 7.74 -65.48 61.37
CA GLN A 66 6.76 -64.38 61.49
C GLN A 66 7.43 -62.99 61.49
N ARG A 67 8.60 -62.87 62.11
CA ARG A 67 9.39 -61.64 62.11
C ARG A 67 9.89 -61.31 60.70
N ARG A 68 10.43 -62.29 59.99
CA ARG A 68 10.87 -62.15 58.58
C ARG A 68 9.71 -61.79 57.66
N GLU A 69 8.52 -62.36 57.86
CA GLU A 69 7.31 -61.98 57.10
C GLU A 69 6.87 -60.53 57.38
N ARG A 70 6.95 -60.08 58.64
CA ARG A 70 6.64 -58.69 59.00
C ARG A 70 7.69 -57.71 58.47
N GLU A 71 8.98 -58.05 58.57
CA GLU A 71 10.08 -57.26 58.02
C GLU A 71 9.93 -57.16 56.49
N ALA A 72 9.71 -58.27 55.78
CA ALA A 72 9.45 -58.25 54.34
C ALA A 72 8.19 -57.45 53.95
N ALA A 73 7.13 -57.48 54.77
CA ALA A 73 5.93 -56.66 54.54
C ALA A 73 6.18 -55.17 54.78
N MET A 74 7.03 -54.80 55.75
CA MET A 74 7.45 -53.41 55.98
C MET A 74 8.38 -52.94 54.86
N ASP A 75 9.38 -53.72 54.47
CA ASP A 75 10.29 -53.39 53.37
C ASP A 75 9.49 -53.17 52.06
N ALA A 76 8.54 -54.06 51.75
CA ALA A 76 7.68 -53.89 50.58
C ALA A 76 6.76 -52.64 50.67
N ALA A 77 6.39 -52.19 51.87
CA ALA A 77 5.63 -50.96 52.07
C ALA A 77 6.50 -49.71 51.94
N GLU A 78 7.73 -49.77 52.43
CA GLU A 78 8.73 -48.72 52.28
C GLU A 78 9.15 -48.55 50.82
N ASP A 79 9.35 -49.64 50.08
CA ASP A 79 9.63 -49.60 48.64
C ASP A 79 8.49 -48.94 47.85
N ARG A 80 7.23 -49.28 48.17
CA ARG A 80 6.05 -48.63 47.57
C ARG A 80 6.01 -47.14 47.89
N LYS A 81 6.28 -46.77 49.15
CA LYS A 81 6.31 -45.37 49.59
C LYS A 81 7.44 -44.60 48.91
N ALA A 82 8.62 -45.20 48.77
CA ALA A 82 9.76 -44.61 48.08
C ALA A 82 9.45 -44.41 46.59
N HIS A 83 8.84 -45.39 45.93
CA HIS A 83 8.44 -45.28 44.53
C HIS A 83 7.38 -44.19 44.32
N ILE A 84 6.36 -44.10 45.19
CA ILE A 84 5.35 -43.03 45.12
C ILE A 84 6.01 -41.66 45.36
N SER A 85 6.88 -41.55 46.37
CA SER A 85 7.58 -40.30 46.65
C SER A 85 8.48 -39.88 45.49
N GLN A 86 9.19 -40.81 44.86
CA GLN A 86 10.02 -40.53 43.69
C GLN A 86 9.16 -40.12 42.48
N ALA A 87 8.02 -40.78 42.27
CA ALA A 87 7.06 -40.43 41.23
C ALA A 87 6.49 -39.01 41.46
N ASP A 88 6.08 -38.67 42.68
CA ASP A 88 5.59 -37.33 43.04
C ASP A 88 6.65 -36.25 42.80
N MET A 89 7.91 -36.50 43.19
CA MET A 89 9.02 -35.58 42.92
C MET A 89 9.28 -35.42 41.42
N SER A 90 9.05 -36.45 40.60
CA SER A 90 9.17 -36.36 39.15
C SER A 90 7.99 -35.62 38.51
N CYS A 91 6.77 -35.84 38.99
CA CYS A 91 5.56 -35.14 38.55
C CYS A 91 5.65 -33.63 38.82
N GLN A 92 6.17 -33.23 40.00
CA GLN A 92 6.36 -31.81 40.32
C GLN A 92 7.41 -31.13 39.43
N LYS A 93 8.48 -31.85 39.04
CA LYS A 93 9.51 -31.32 38.14
C LYS A 93 9.04 -31.24 36.68
N ASN A 94 8.16 -32.16 36.29
CA ASN A 94 7.61 -32.26 34.94
C ASN A 94 6.25 -31.54 34.82
N GLN A 95 5.83 -30.82 35.86
CA GLN A 95 4.59 -30.05 35.81
C GLN A 95 4.79 -28.88 34.83
N ASP A 96 3.91 -28.79 33.83
CA ASP A 96 3.95 -27.71 32.87
C ASP A 96 3.79 -26.37 33.59
N LEU A 97 4.53 -25.37 33.09
CA LEU A 97 4.48 -24.03 33.65
C LEU A 97 3.07 -23.47 33.51
N SER A 98 2.57 -22.88 34.59
CA SER A 98 1.30 -22.17 34.54
C SER A 98 1.36 -21.06 33.49
N GLU A 99 0.25 -20.74 32.83
CA GLU A 99 0.19 -19.70 31.79
C GLU A 99 0.79 -18.36 32.29
N LEU A 100 0.54 -18.02 33.56
CA LEU A 100 1.11 -16.85 34.23
C LEU A 100 2.64 -16.93 34.40
N GLU A 101 3.17 -18.13 34.66
CA GLU A 101 4.61 -18.36 34.80
C GLU A 101 5.32 -18.34 33.44
N ALA A 102 4.66 -18.87 32.39
CA ALA A 102 5.15 -18.79 31.02
C ALA A 102 5.21 -17.33 30.54
N GLU A 103 4.15 -16.55 30.75
CA GLU A 103 4.13 -15.13 30.40
C GLU A 103 5.17 -14.33 31.20
N ALA A 104 5.34 -14.62 32.50
CA ALA A 104 6.38 -13.99 33.31
C ALA A 104 7.80 -14.31 32.79
N LYS A 105 8.04 -15.54 32.31
CA LYS A 105 9.31 -15.95 31.71
C LYS A 105 9.56 -15.24 30.37
N GLU A 106 8.56 -15.14 29.49
CA GLU A 106 8.69 -14.42 28.22
C GLU A 106 9.01 -12.94 28.45
N ARG A 107 8.29 -12.29 29.37
CA ARG A 107 8.58 -10.89 29.76
C ARG A 107 9.99 -10.74 30.30
N ALA A 108 10.43 -11.66 31.16
CA ALA A 108 11.79 -11.64 31.71
C ALA A 108 12.85 -11.85 30.61
N GLN A 109 12.61 -12.76 29.67
CA GLN A 109 13.48 -13.01 28.52
C GLN A 109 13.56 -11.79 27.62
N TYR A 110 12.43 -11.19 27.24
CA TYR A 110 12.41 -9.96 26.46
C TYR A 110 13.18 -8.82 27.13
N LEU A 111 13.02 -8.64 28.44
CA LEU A 111 13.79 -7.63 29.19
C LEU A 111 15.29 -7.91 29.15
N LEU A 112 15.68 -9.18 29.28
CA LEU A 112 17.08 -9.61 29.25
C LEU A 112 17.69 -9.44 27.85
N GLU A 113 16.96 -9.81 26.80
CA GLU A 113 17.34 -9.59 25.40
C GLU A 113 17.48 -8.11 25.09
N ARG A 114 16.50 -7.30 25.50
CA ARG A 114 16.54 -5.85 25.31
C ARG A 114 17.72 -5.21 26.05
N ALA A 115 18.01 -5.65 27.28
CA ALA A 115 19.17 -5.19 28.03
C ALA A 115 20.49 -5.59 27.35
N ASN A 116 20.57 -6.82 26.83
CA ASN A 116 21.73 -7.29 26.07
C ASN A 116 21.92 -6.51 24.76
N ALA A 117 20.84 -6.24 24.02
CA ALA A 117 20.87 -5.42 22.81
C ALA A 117 21.36 -4.00 23.13
N MET A 118 20.81 -3.35 24.17
CA MET A 118 21.30 -2.05 24.61
C MET A 118 22.79 -2.07 25.01
N ARG A 119 23.27 -3.16 25.61
CA ARG A 119 24.70 -3.30 25.94
C ARG A 119 25.54 -3.42 24.68
N MET A 120 25.12 -4.22 23.70
CA MET A 120 25.81 -4.38 22.42
C MET A 120 25.85 -3.06 21.62
N GLU A 121 24.75 -2.33 21.56
CA GLU A 121 24.70 -1.00 20.90
C GLU A 121 25.66 0.03 21.52
N GLN A 122 26.05 -0.17 22.79
CA GLN A 122 27.04 0.69 23.43
C GLN A 122 28.48 0.35 23.07
N GLU A 123 28.74 -0.83 22.51
CA GLU A 123 30.08 -1.23 22.06
C GLU A 123 30.55 -0.33 20.91
N ASP A 124 31.79 0.16 21.00
CA ASP A 124 32.31 1.17 20.07
C ASP A 124 32.36 0.68 18.61
N GLU A 125 32.55 -0.62 18.41
CA GLU A 125 32.54 -1.25 17.09
C GLU A 125 31.14 -1.19 16.47
N VAL A 126 30.10 -1.47 17.26
CA VAL A 126 28.70 -1.40 16.82
C VAL A 126 28.31 0.04 16.50
N LYS A 127 28.74 1.02 17.31
CA LYS A 127 28.53 2.44 17.02
C LYS A 127 29.17 2.86 15.69
N LYS A 128 30.42 2.46 15.44
CA LYS A 128 31.09 2.74 14.16
C LYS A 128 30.38 2.09 12.98
N LEU A 129 29.87 0.86 13.15
CA LEU A 129 29.07 0.21 12.12
C LEU A 129 27.75 0.95 11.87
N ASN A 130 27.07 1.40 12.92
CA ASN A 130 25.85 2.21 12.79
C ASN A 130 26.11 3.53 12.07
N GLU A 131 27.24 4.20 12.34
CA GLU A 131 27.68 5.39 11.59
C GLU A 131 27.88 5.07 10.11
N LEU A 132 28.59 3.99 9.78
CA LEU A 132 28.80 3.56 8.39
C LEU A 132 27.49 3.20 7.67
N ILE A 133 26.56 2.55 8.36
CA ILE A 133 25.23 2.24 7.83
C ILE A 133 24.46 3.54 7.54
N LEU A 134 24.49 4.50 8.46
CA LEU A 134 23.85 5.80 8.28
C LEU A 134 24.46 6.57 7.10
N ASP A 135 25.78 6.57 6.97
CA ASP A 135 26.49 7.20 5.85
C ASP A 135 26.11 6.53 4.52
N ALA A 136 26.06 5.19 4.48
CA ALA A 136 25.62 4.44 3.30
C ALA A 136 24.18 4.78 2.91
N HIS A 137 23.27 4.92 3.88
CA HIS A 137 21.90 5.38 3.63
C HIS A 137 21.86 6.82 3.07
N CYS A 138 22.65 7.73 3.65
CA CYS A 138 22.75 9.10 3.16
C CYS A 138 23.30 9.16 1.72
N HIS A 139 24.31 8.36 1.41
CA HIS A 139 24.85 8.24 0.05
C HIS A 139 23.81 7.70 -0.94
N ALA A 140 23.11 6.63 -0.59
CA ALA A 140 22.05 6.07 -1.45
C ALA A 140 20.92 7.08 -1.74
N LEU A 141 20.49 7.83 -0.72
CA LEU A 141 19.50 8.90 -0.89
C LEU A 141 20.04 10.03 -1.79
N ARG A 142 21.29 10.44 -1.59
CA ARG A 142 21.90 11.49 -2.38
C ARG A 142 22.07 11.07 -3.85
N ASP A 143 22.45 9.83 -4.10
CA ASP A 143 22.58 9.29 -5.46
C ASP A 143 21.21 9.28 -6.16
N ALA A 144 20.16 8.85 -5.46
CA ALA A 144 18.80 8.93 -5.98
C ALA A 144 18.38 10.37 -6.31
N GLN A 145 18.65 11.33 -5.42
CA GLN A 145 18.37 12.76 -5.65
C GLN A 145 19.16 13.34 -6.83
N ILE A 146 20.41 12.92 -7.02
CA ILE A 146 21.22 13.35 -8.16
C ILE A 146 20.62 12.82 -9.46
N LEU A 147 20.22 11.55 -9.50
CA LEU A 147 19.57 10.96 -10.67
C LEU A 147 18.24 11.64 -10.99
N GLU A 148 17.40 11.89 -9.98
CA GLU A 148 16.14 12.62 -10.13
C GLU A 148 16.37 14.03 -10.69
N ARG A 149 17.33 14.78 -10.13
CA ARG A 149 17.68 16.11 -10.63
C ARG A 149 18.14 16.07 -12.08
N LEU A 150 18.95 15.09 -12.48
CA LEU A 150 19.41 14.95 -13.86
C LEU A 150 18.25 14.65 -14.81
N GLN A 151 17.31 13.79 -14.40
CA GLN A 151 16.10 13.51 -15.17
C GLN A 151 15.24 14.75 -15.36
N ILE A 152 14.96 15.49 -14.28
CA ILE A 152 14.18 16.74 -14.33
C ILE A 152 14.84 17.75 -15.27
N LEU A 153 16.16 17.91 -15.20
CA LEU A 153 16.88 18.84 -16.09
C LEU A 153 16.80 18.42 -17.56
N ALA A 154 16.87 17.12 -17.85
CA ALA A 154 16.73 16.61 -19.21
C ALA A 154 15.31 16.85 -19.74
N GLU A 155 14.28 16.54 -18.95
CA GLU A 155 12.87 16.77 -19.31
C GLU A 155 12.57 18.26 -19.53
N LEU A 156 13.08 19.14 -18.66
CA LEU A 156 12.96 20.58 -18.82
C LEU A 156 13.62 21.06 -20.12
N GLN A 157 14.82 20.58 -20.42
CA GLN A 157 15.53 20.95 -21.65
C GLN A 157 14.77 20.48 -22.90
N ASP A 158 14.17 19.30 -22.87
CA ASP A 158 13.38 18.80 -24.00
C ASP A 158 12.08 19.60 -24.19
N GLU A 159 11.42 20.00 -23.11
CA GLU A 159 10.23 20.86 -23.19
C GLU A 159 10.58 22.29 -23.65
N GLU A 160 11.70 22.86 -23.20
CA GLU A 160 12.22 24.14 -23.71
C GLU A 160 12.45 24.08 -25.22
N ARG A 161 13.12 23.02 -25.72
CA ARG A 161 13.32 22.81 -27.17
C ARG A 161 11.99 22.69 -27.92
N ARG A 162 11.00 22.03 -27.32
CA ARG A 162 9.66 21.89 -27.92
C ARG A 162 8.95 23.24 -28.03
N LEU A 163 9.03 24.07 -26.98
CA LEU A 163 8.46 25.40 -26.95
C LEU A 163 9.16 26.35 -27.94
N ASP A 164 10.50 26.33 -27.99
CA ASP A 164 11.27 27.12 -28.94
C ASP A 164 10.89 26.78 -30.39
N ALA A 165 10.73 25.49 -30.71
CA ALA A 165 10.28 25.06 -32.03
C ALA A 165 8.86 25.58 -32.36
N MET A 166 7.95 25.60 -31.38
CA MET A 166 6.60 26.15 -31.55
C MET A 166 6.63 27.67 -31.75
N MET A 167 7.42 28.39 -30.96
CA MET A 167 7.58 29.85 -31.08
C MET A 167 8.21 30.24 -32.42
N GLU A 168 9.19 29.48 -32.93
CA GLU A 168 9.78 29.70 -34.25
C GLU A 168 8.76 29.52 -35.38
N VAL A 169 7.86 28.54 -35.27
CA VAL A 169 6.77 28.35 -36.24
C VAL A 169 5.82 29.54 -36.23
N ASP A 170 5.40 29.99 -35.05
CA ASP A 170 4.50 31.13 -34.93
C ASP A 170 5.18 32.44 -35.36
N HIS A 171 6.48 32.60 -35.07
CA HIS A 171 7.28 33.72 -35.56
C HIS A 171 7.31 33.75 -37.10
N ARG A 172 7.58 32.61 -37.76
CA ARG A 172 7.55 32.52 -39.23
C ARG A 172 6.18 32.85 -39.80
N ARG A 173 5.10 32.30 -39.21
CA ARG A 173 3.73 32.61 -39.64
C ARG A 173 3.41 34.10 -39.52
N ALA A 174 3.88 34.76 -38.46
CA ALA A 174 3.69 36.19 -38.28
C ALA A 174 4.46 37.00 -39.34
N LEU A 175 5.69 36.59 -39.68
CA LEU A 175 6.46 37.21 -40.76
C LEU A 175 5.78 37.01 -42.12
N GLU A 176 5.35 35.79 -42.44
CA GLU A 176 4.62 35.49 -43.68
C GLU A 176 3.34 36.33 -43.80
N ALA A 177 2.59 36.49 -42.72
CA ALA A 177 1.39 37.33 -42.71
C ALA A 177 1.72 38.82 -42.94
N LEU A 178 2.81 39.32 -42.36
CA LEU A 178 3.27 40.70 -42.59
C LEU A 178 3.72 40.90 -44.05
N GLU A 179 4.45 39.95 -44.61
CA GLU A 179 4.85 39.98 -46.02
C GLU A 179 3.64 40.02 -46.96
N GLN A 180 2.62 39.19 -46.71
CA GLN A 180 1.37 39.20 -47.48
C GLN A 180 0.66 40.57 -47.39
N ILE A 181 0.61 41.19 -46.20
CA ILE A 181 0.02 42.52 -46.04
C ILE A 181 0.80 43.57 -46.85
N ASP A 182 2.13 43.51 -46.83
CA ASP A 182 2.97 44.45 -47.57
C ASP A 182 2.88 44.24 -49.09
N GLU A 183 2.76 43.00 -49.56
CA GLU A 183 2.48 42.68 -50.96
C GLU A 183 1.12 43.24 -51.41
N LEU A 184 0.07 43.05 -50.61
CA LEU A 184 -1.25 43.62 -50.90
C LEU A 184 -1.20 45.16 -50.96
N ARG A 185 -0.45 45.79 -50.05
CA ARG A 185 -0.25 47.25 -50.07
C ARG A 185 0.52 47.71 -51.32
N LYS A 186 1.54 46.97 -51.76
CA LYS A 186 2.26 47.23 -53.01
C LYS A 186 1.31 47.09 -54.22
N HIS A 187 0.55 46.00 -54.26
CA HIS A 187 -0.73 45.80 -54.95
C HIS A 187 -1.50 47.09 -55.19
N GLN A 188 -2.09 47.58 -54.11
CA GLN A 188 -2.99 48.72 -54.11
C GLN A 188 -2.29 50.00 -54.60
N ARG A 189 -1.01 50.20 -54.26
CA ARG A 189 -0.24 51.36 -54.74
C ARG A 189 -0.03 51.32 -56.26
N ILE A 190 0.32 50.17 -56.82
CA ILE A 190 0.52 50.02 -58.27
C ILE A 190 -0.79 50.27 -59.01
N GLN A 191 -1.89 49.67 -58.55
CA GLN A 191 -3.22 49.87 -59.13
C GLN A 191 -3.65 51.34 -59.05
N GLY A 192 -3.48 51.98 -57.89
CA GLY A 192 -3.77 53.40 -57.71
C GLY A 192 -2.98 54.29 -58.67
N ASN A 193 -1.68 54.00 -58.84
CA ASN A 193 -0.83 54.73 -59.79
C ASN A 193 -1.28 54.55 -61.24
N GLN A 194 -1.66 53.33 -61.65
CA GLN A 194 -2.18 53.07 -62.99
C GLN A 194 -3.46 53.85 -63.27
N LEU A 195 -4.39 53.90 -62.30
CA LEU A 195 -5.61 54.70 -62.44
C LEU A 195 -5.31 56.19 -62.61
N ILE A 196 -4.33 56.72 -61.87
CA ILE A 196 -3.91 58.13 -62.01
C ILE A 196 -3.31 58.38 -63.39
N ILE A 197 -2.48 57.47 -63.91
CA ILE A 197 -1.90 57.59 -65.26
C ILE A 197 -3.01 57.61 -66.31
N ASN A 198 -3.96 56.66 -66.25
CA ASN A 198 -5.08 56.62 -67.19
C ASN A 198 -5.92 57.91 -67.12
N GLN A 199 -6.18 58.45 -65.92
CA GLN A 199 -6.87 59.74 -65.77
C GLN A 199 -6.10 60.93 -66.37
N ILE A 200 -4.76 60.89 -66.32
CA ILE A 200 -3.93 61.92 -66.96
C ILE A 200 -4.03 61.80 -68.48
N GLU A 201 -3.96 60.58 -69.01
CA GLU A 201 -4.09 60.29 -70.44
C GLU A 201 -5.46 60.75 -70.98
N GLU A 202 -6.56 60.36 -70.34
CA GLU A 202 -7.93 60.80 -70.71
C GLU A 202 -8.04 62.34 -70.73
N ARG A 203 -7.51 63.03 -69.70
CA ARG A 203 -7.53 64.50 -69.66
C ARG A 203 -6.66 65.16 -70.73
N LEU A 204 -5.58 64.49 -71.15
CA LEU A 204 -4.74 64.97 -72.24
C LEU A 204 -5.47 64.81 -73.57
N GLU A 205 -6.11 63.67 -73.81
CA GLU A 205 -6.94 63.41 -74.99
C GLU A 205 -8.09 64.41 -75.10
N ASP A 206 -8.84 64.63 -74.03
CA ASP A 206 -9.91 65.64 -73.97
C ASP A 206 -9.40 67.04 -74.33
N ARG A 207 -8.21 67.41 -73.84
CA ARG A 207 -7.58 68.70 -74.16
C ARG A 207 -7.20 68.78 -75.63
N MET A 208 -6.67 67.71 -76.21
CA MET A 208 -6.34 67.65 -77.64
C MET A 208 -7.60 67.83 -78.49
N LEU A 209 -8.67 67.08 -78.18
CA LEU A 209 -9.96 67.21 -78.87
C LEU A 209 -10.53 68.62 -78.77
N GLN A 210 -10.48 69.25 -77.58
CA GLN A 210 -10.93 70.63 -77.41
C GLN A 210 -10.11 71.64 -78.23
N ASN A 211 -8.80 71.42 -78.36
CA ASN A 211 -7.95 72.27 -79.19
C ASN A 211 -8.28 72.09 -80.67
N GLU A 212 -8.45 70.84 -81.14
CA GLU A 212 -8.87 70.54 -82.52
C GLU A 212 -10.22 71.20 -82.87
N MET A 213 -11.21 71.12 -81.96
CA MET A 213 -12.50 71.81 -82.16
C MET A 213 -12.33 73.33 -82.29
N LYS A 214 -11.52 73.96 -81.42
CA LYS A 214 -11.25 75.40 -81.50
C LYS A 214 -10.52 75.79 -82.78
N GLU A 215 -9.59 74.96 -83.25
CA GLU A 215 -8.89 75.18 -84.52
C GLU A 215 -9.87 75.10 -85.70
N HIS A 216 -10.77 74.12 -85.72
CA HIS A 216 -11.82 74.02 -86.73
C HIS A 216 -12.80 75.20 -86.70
N GLU A 217 -13.26 75.62 -85.51
CA GLU A 217 -14.09 76.82 -85.35
C GLU A 217 -13.37 78.08 -85.84
N GLY A 218 -12.07 78.20 -85.53
CA GLY A 218 -11.21 79.28 -85.99
C GLY A 218 -11.06 79.31 -87.51
N GLN A 219 -10.84 78.15 -88.15
CA GLN A 219 -10.78 78.01 -89.61
C GLN A 219 -12.11 78.42 -90.26
N GLN A 220 -13.24 77.92 -89.75
CA GLN A 220 -14.57 78.30 -90.26
C GLN A 220 -14.83 79.81 -90.12
N MET A 221 -14.38 80.44 -89.04
CA MET A 221 -14.49 81.89 -88.86
C MET A 221 -13.67 82.64 -89.93
N LEU A 222 -12.43 82.20 -90.19
CA LEU A 222 -11.58 82.79 -91.22
C LEU A 222 -12.21 82.65 -92.61
N GLU A 223 -12.69 81.45 -92.98
CA GLU A 223 -13.37 81.21 -94.26
C GLU A 223 -14.60 82.11 -94.43
N ASN A 224 -15.41 82.28 -93.38
CA ASN A 224 -16.56 83.17 -93.41
C ASN A 224 -16.15 84.64 -93.59
N LEU A 225 -15.07 85.07 -92.94
CA LEU A 225 -14.55 86.43 -93.05
C LEU A 225 -13.98 86.70 -94.45
N GLU A 226 -13.26 85.74 -95.03
CA GLU A 226 -12.80 85.78 -96.43
C GLU A 226 -13.98 85.89 -97.40
N ARG A 227 -15.05 85.10 -97.20
CA ARG A 227 -16.26 85.21 -98.02
C ARG A 227 -16.90 86.60 -97.94
N MET A 228 -17.06 87.16 -96.74
CA MET A 228 -17.62 88.51 -96.58
C MET A 228 -16.74 89.58 -97.23
N GLN A 229 -15.40 89.47 -97.11
CA GLN A 229 -14.48 90.39 -97.78
C GLN A 229 -14.59 90.32 -99.30
N MET A 230 -14.74 89.12 -99.87
CA MET A 230 -14.97 88.94 -101.31
C MET A 230 -16.29 89.56 -101.75
N GLU A 231 -17.37 89.35 -100.99
CA GLU A 231 -18.67 89.97 -101.25
C GLU A 231 -18.58 91.52 -101.18
N GLU A 232 -17.88 92.08 -100.18
CA GLU A 232 -17.64 93.53 -100.08
C GLU A 232 -16.85 94.07 -101.28
N LEU A 233 -15.79 93.37 -101.70
CA LEU A 233 -15.01 93.72 -102.90
C LEU A 233 -15.87 93.70 -104.16
N GLU A 234 -16.74 92.69 -104.32
CA GLU A 234 -17.67 92.60 -105.45
C GLU A 234 -18.66 93.76 -105.47
N VAL A 235 -19.21 94.14 -104.30
CA VAL A 235 -20.11 95.30 -104.16
C VAL A 235 -19.38 96.60 -104.53
N LEU A 236 -18.14 96.78 -104.07
CA LEU A 236 -17.33 97.95 -104.44
C LEU A 236 -17.07 98.00 -105.95
N LEU A 237 -16.67 96.89 -106.57
CA LEU A 237 -16.48 96.81 -108.01
C LEU A 237 -17.77 97.07 -108.80
N ALA A 238 -18.92 96.59 -108.31
CA ALA A 238 -20.22 96.88 -108.91
C ALA A 238 -20.59 98.37 -108.77
N ARG A 239 -20.28 98.98 -107.63
CA ARG A 239 -20.44 100.42 -107.41
C ARG A 239 -19.54 101.23 -108.34
N ASP A 240 -18.28 100.85 -108.51
CA ASP A 240 -17.36 101.53 -109.42
C ASP A 240 -17.79 101.36 -110.89
N LYS A 241 -18.22 100.16 -111.30
CA LYS A 241 -18.81 99.94 -112.64
C LYS A 241 -20.04 100.81 -112.87
N SER A 242 -20.96 100.86 -111.90
CA SER A 242 -22.15 101.70 -112.01
C SER A 242 -21.79 103.19 -112.06
N LEU A 243 -20.84 103.66 -111.25
CA LEU A 243 -20.27 105.01 -111.34
C LEU A 243 -19.64 105.29 -112.70
N CYS A 244 -18.87 104.36 -113.27
CA CYS A 244 -18.33 104.49 -114.63
C CYS A 244 -19.43 104.56 -115.69
N THR A 245 -20.50 103.77 -115.58
CA THR A 245 -21.64 103.86 -116.51
C THR A 245 -22.38 105.19 -116.38
N VAL A 246 -22.58 105.68 -115.16
CA VAL A 246 -23.18 107.00 -114.90
C VAL A 246 -22.27 108.12 -115.43
N HIS A 247 -20.95 108.03 -115.20
CA HIS A 247 -19.98 108.99 -115.75
C HIS A 247 -19.95 108.93 -117.29
N HIS A 248 -20.06 107.75 -117.89
CA HIS A 248 -20.15 107.57 -119.34
C HIS A 248 -21.45 108.16 -119.89
N SER A 249 -22.59 107.94 -119.23
CA SER A 249 -23.88 108.53 -119.63
C SER A 249 -23.91 110.05 -119.42
N TYR A 250 -23.32 110.56 -118.34
CA TYR A 250 -23.14 112.00 -118.13
C TYR A 250 -22.22 112.59 -119.20
N SER A 251 -21.09 111.94 -119.52
CA SER A 251 -20.21 112.36 -120.60
C SER A 251 -20.88 112.32 -121.98
N GLN A 252 -21.81 111.38 -122.24
CA GLN A 252 -22.63 111.38 -123.46
C GLN A 252 -23.71 112.48 -123.44
N ALA A 253 -24.27 112.82 -122.28
CA ALA A 253 -25.25 113.91 -122.14
C ALA A 253 -24.60 115.31 -122.25
N TYR A 254 -23.32 115.45 -121.85
CA TYR A 254 -22.54 116.69 -122.00
C TYR A 254 -21.71 116.74 -123.31
N VAL A 255 -21.73 115.67 -124.11
CA VAL A 255 -21.26 115.65 -125.50
C VAL A 255 -22.50 115.58 -126.39
N PHE A 256 -23.27 116.67 -126.42
CA PHE A 256 -24.01 117.04 -127.61
C PHE A 256 -23.48 118.36 -128.16
N PRO A 257 -23.03 118.40 -129.43
CA PRO A 257 -22.34 119.53 -130.04
C PRO A 257 -23.33 120.53 -130.66
N LEU A 258 -22.80 121.73 -130.95
CA LEU A 258 -23.20 122.72 -131.98
C LEU A 258 -24.50 122.47 -132.75
#